data_AF-A0A9Q3E761-F1
#
_entry.id   AF-A0A9Q3E761-F1
#
_cell.length_a   1.000
_cell.length_b   1.000
_cell.length_c   1.000
_cell.angle_alpha   90.00
_cell.angle_beta   90.00
_cell.angle_gamma   90.00
#
_symmetry.space_group_name_H-M   'P 1'
#
loop_
_entity.id
_entity.type
_entity.pdbx_description
1 polymer ?
#
loop_
_entity_poly.entity_id
_entity_poly.type
_entity_poly.pdbx_seq_one_letter_code
_entity_poly.pdbx_strand_id
1 'polypeptide(L)'
;MHGIDLHSTKDRYFTIGDNKHQKPSFLPFKRQITVSKVATVSLELERFKYEQLNEAEISLHLTDSQENELSALFCEHRKAFESDNKPLVPIIGHEVEIMLNIVRPYPPLLRRPEYPASPKSREALEINIKELLDLGLIGKVGHNEEVEITKPVIVAWHNGKSRMVRDFRALNTCTVPGRYPIPKIQIDSKGNKILEDYCSLWSI
;
A
#
# COMPACT_ATOMS: atom_id res chain seq x y z
N MET A 1 17.75 10.98 17.52
CA MET A 1 17.58 9.54 17.20
C MET A 1 16.12 9.35 16.89
N HIS A 2 15.78 8.97 15.67
CA HIS A 2 14.38 8.87 15.22
C HIS A 2 14.02 7.40 15.04
N GLY A 3 13.17 6.87 15.91
CA GLY A 3 12.51 5.59 15.67
C GLY A 3 11.37 5.78 14.67
N ILE A 4 11.00 4.71 13.99
CA ILE A 4 9.84 4.64 13.09
C ILE A 4 8.90 3.60 13.71
N ASP A 5 7.71 4.03 14.12
CA ASP A 5 6.68 3.19 14.72
C ASP A 5 5.70 2.68 13.65
N LEU A 6 5.25 1.44 13.83
CA LEU A 6 4.12 0.85 13.14
C LEU A 6 3.03 0.66 14.21
N HIS A 7 2.24 1.71 14.40
CA HIS A 7 1.02 1.78 15.21
C HIS A 7 1.01 0.97 16.52
N SER A 8 1.46 1.59 17.62
CA SER A 8 1.07 1.18 18.97
C SER A 8 -0.32 1.72 19.33
N THR A 9 -1.38 0.97 19.03
CA THR A 9 -2.76 1.24 19.50
C THR A 9 -2.86 1.10 21.02
N LYS A 10 -2.79 2.23 21.73
CA LYS A 10 -3.60 2.43 22.94
C LYS A 10 -4.78 3.28 22.52
N ASP A 11 -5.99 2.74 22.67
CA ASP A 11 -7.26 3.39 22.39
C ASP A 11 -7.26 4.89 22.72
N ARG A 12 -7.48 5.74 21.71
CA ARG A 12 -7.76 7.16 21.91
C ARG A 12 -8.93 7.58 21.03
N TYR A 13 -10.12 7.55 21.61
CA TYR A 13 -11.27 8.29 21.11
C TYR A 13 -11.12 9.75 21.55
N PHE A 14 -11.17 10.69 20.60
CA PHE A 14 -11.46 12.09 20.91
C PHE A 14 -12.75 12.48 20.18
N THR A 15 -13.81 12.66 20.95
CA THR A 15 -15.05 13.28 20.49
C THR A 15 -14.91 14.80 20.53
N ILE A 16 -15.03 15.45 19.38
CA ILE A 16 -15.44 16.85 19.28
C ILE A 16 -16.73 16.86 18.45
N GLY A 17 -17.84 17.19 19.09
CA GLY A 17 -19.14 17.41 18.44
C GLY A 17 -20.27 16.54 18.99
N ASP A 18 -21.23 17.20 19.65
CA ASP A 18 -22.49 16.62 20.12
C ASP A 18 -23.42 16.25 18.96
N ASN A 19 -23.25 15.08 18.35
CA ASN A 19 -24.29 14.47 17.52
C ASN A 19 -24.39 12.97 17.78
N LYS A 20 -25.02 12.63 18.91
CA LYS A 20 -25.56 11.30 19.15
C LYS A 20 -26.85 11.18 18.33
N HIS A 21 -26.92 10.16 17.47
CA HIS A 21 -28.06 9.76 16.63
C HIS A 21 -28.17 10.35 15.21
N GLN A 22 -27.27 9.97 14.30
CA GLN A 22 -27.67 9.70 12.90
C GLN A 22 -26.96 8.45 12.40
N LYS A 23 -27.72 7.36 12.23
CA LYS A 23 -27.30 6.24 11.38
C LYS A 23 -27.44 6.72 9.93
N PRO A 24 -26.40 6.73 9.09
CA PRO A 24 -26.60 6.99 7.67
C PRO A 24 -27.36 5.80 7.07
N SER A 25 -28.64 6.01 6.74
CA SER A 25 -29.40 5.08 5.92
C SER A 25 -28.87 5.15 4.49
N PHE A 26 -28.44 4.02 3.95
CA PHE A 26 -28.13 3.89 2.52
C PHE A 26 -29.39 4.19 1.71
N LEU A 27 -29.40 5.31 0.98
CA LEU A 27 -30.42 5.54 -0.03
C LEU A 27 -30.14 4.64 -1.24
N PRO A 28 -31.13 3.93 -1.79
CA PRO A 28 -30.96 3.14 -2.99
C PRO A 28 -30.61 4.08 -4.16
N PHE A 29 -29.45 3.83 -4.77
CA PHE A 29 -28.97 4.52 -5.96
C PHE A 29 -29.96 4.34 -7.12
N LYS A 30 -30.80 5.34 -7.36
CA LYS A 30 -31.59 5.43 -8.59
C LYS A 30 -30.76 6.16 -9.65
N ARG A 31 -30.35 5.43 -10.70
CA ARG A 31 -29.83 6.02 -11.94
C ARG A 31 -30.93 6.89 -12.57
N GLN A 32 -30.77 8.21 -12.52
CA GLN A 32 -31.42 9.11 -13.46
C GLN A 32 -30.40 9.51 -14.53
N ILE A 33 -30.72 9.16 -15.78
CA ILE A 33 -30.00 9.59 -16.97
C ILE A 33 -30.58 10.95 -17.35
N THR A 34 -29.81 12.01 -17.10
CA THR A 34 -30.14 13.37 -17.54
C THR A 34 -29.19 13.74 -18.68
N VAL A 35 -29.77 14.10 -19.83
CA VAL A 35 -29.18 14.24 -21.18
C VAL A 35 -28.09 15.32 -21.30
N SER A 36 -27.76 16.04 -20.21
CA SER A 36 -26.71 17.06 -20.14
C SER A 36 -25.29 16.55 -19.80
N LYS A 37 -25.09 15.24 -19.59
CA LYS A 37 -23.78 14.66 -19.20
C LYS A 37 -22.80 14.40 -20.35
N VAL A 38 -23.24 14.35 -21.61
CA VAL A 38 -22.42 13.85 -22.73
C VAL A 38 -21.21 14.77 -23.02
N ALA A 39 -21.40 16.09 -23.00
CA ALA A 39 -20.31 17.04 -23.20
C ALA A 39 -19.29 17.02 -22.05
N THR A 40 -19.75 16.82 -20.81
CA THR A 40 -18.90 16.78 -19.62
C THR A 40 -18.04 15.52 -19.57
N VAL A 41 -18.59 14.37 -19.98
CA VAL A 41 -17.87 13.07 -20.03
C VAL A 41 -16.77 13.11 -21.09
N SER A 42 -17.00 13.74 -22.25
CA SER A 42 -16.00 13.90 -23.29
C SER A 42 -14.81 14.77 -22.83
N LEU A 43 -15.06 15.88 -22.12
CA LEU A 43 -14.00 16.73 -21.60
C LEU A 43 -13.17 16.08 -20.49
N GLU A 44 -13.80 15.28 -19.61
CA GLU A 44 -13.09 14.54 -18.56
C GLU A 44 -12.19 13.45 -19.14
N LEU A 45 -12.65 12.76 -20.20
CA LEU A 45 -11.87 11.75 -20.90
C LEU A 45 -10.66 12.34 -21.63
N GLU A 46 -10.83 13.46 -22.33
CA GLU A 46 -9.72 14.13 -23.02
C GLU A 46 -8.68 14.67 -22.03
N ARG A 47 -9.13 15.23 -20.90
CA ARG A 47 -8.21 15.63 -19.81
C ARG A 47 -7.44 14.42 -19.25
N PHE A 48 -8.13 13.31 -19.01
CA PHE A 48 -7.51 12.07 -18.52
C PHE A 48 -6.47 11.52 -19.50
N LYS A 49 -6.78 11.51 -20.80
CA LYS A 49 -5.82 11.11 -21.85
C LYS A 49 -4.55 11.95 -21.78
N TYR A 50 -4.69 13.27 -21.71
CA TYR A 50 -3.55 14.19 -21.67
C TYR A 50 -2.73 14.08 -20.38
N GLU A 51 -3.38 13.97 -19.22
CA GLU A 51 -2.70 13.99 -17.92
C GLU A 51 -2.10 12.63 -17.52
N GLN A 52 -2.72 11.51 -17.90
CA GLN A 52 -2.41 10.18 -17.35
C GLN A 52 -2.02 9.15 -18.42
N LEU A 53 -2.48 9.28 -19.66
CA LEU A 53 -2.18 8.32 -20.73
C LEU A 53 -1.14 8.82 -21.74
N ASN A 54 -0.71 10.09 -21.65
CA ASN A 54 0.25 10.65 -22.60
C ASN A 54 1.62 9.94 -22.57
N GLU A 55 2.00 9.37 -21.42
CA GLU A 55 3.22 8.56 -21.26
C GLU A 55 2.96 7.06 -21.42
N ALA A 56 1.71 6.64 -21.63
CA ALA A 56 1.36 5.23 -21.72
C ALA A 56 1.72 4.67 -23.11
N GLU A 57 2.42 3.53 -23.11
CA GLU A 57 2.69 2.78 -24.34
C GLU A 57 1.44 1.97 -24.75
N ILE A 58 0.60 2.58 -25.58
CA ILE A 58 -0.57 1.92 -26.17
C ILE A 58 -0.16 1.18 -27.44
N SER A 59 -0.66 -0.05 -27.62
CA SER A 59 -0.34 -0.88 -28.78
C SER A 59 -0.82 -0.25 -30.09
N LEU A 60 0.06 -0.17 -31.09
CA LEU A 60 -0.23 0.31 -32.43
C LEU A 60 -1.21 -0.58 -33.23
N HIS A 61 -1.54 -1.76 -32.71
CA HIS A 61 -2.47 -2.69 -33.36
C HIS A 61 -3.94 -2.44 -33.01
N LEU A 62 -4.20 -1.50 -32.10
CA LEU A 62 -5.56 -1.12 -31.75
C LEU A 62 -6.16 -0.23 -32.84
N THR A 63 -7.42 -0.49 -33.17
CA THR A 63 -8.21 0.45 -33.99
C THR A 63 -8.63 1.64 -33.15
N ASP A 64 -8.92 2.79 -33.78
CA ASP A 64 -9.37 4.00 -33.10
C ASP A 64 -10.58 3.74 -32.18
N SER A 65 -11.47 2.82 -32.56
CA SER A 65 -12.62 2.45 -31.73
C SER A 65 -12.20 1.73 -30.46
N GLN A 66 -11.24 0.81 -30.54
CA GLN A 66 -10.75 0.03 -29.40
C GLN A 66 -9.91 0.89 -28.46
N GLU A 67 -9.09 1.79 -29.00
CA GLU A 67 -8.31 2.73 -28.19
C GLU A 67 -9.23 3.66 -27.38
N ASN A 68 -10.31 4.14 -27.99
CA ASN A 68 -11.30 4.96 -27.29
C ASN A 68 -12.05 4.16 -26.21
N GLU A 69 -12.40 2.91 -26.47
CA GLU A 69 -13.01 2.03 -25.47
C GLU A 69 -12.06 1.76 -24.28
N LEU A 70 -10.79 1.48 -24.57
CA LEU A 70 -9.75 1.29 -23.56
C LEU A 70 -9.53 2.55 -22.71
N SER A 71 -9.46 3.72 -23.37
CA SER A 71 -9.34 5.01 -22.69
C SER A 71 -10.54 5.28 -21.77
N ALA A 72 -11.75 4.95 -22.23
CA ALA A 72 -12.97 5.09 -21.44
C ALA A 72 -12.94 4.17 -20.21
N LEU A 73 -12.50 2.91 -20.37
CA LEU A 73 -12.35 1.95 -19.29
C LEU A 73 -11.35 2.44 -18.22
N PHE A 74 -10.19 2.95 -18.64
CA PHE A 74 -9.21 3.52 -17.72
C PHE A 74 -9.74 4.76 -16.99
N CYS A 75 -10.47 5.63 -17.69
CA CYS A 75 -11.09 6.80 -17.08
C CYS A 75 -12.17 6.42 -16.04
N GLU A 76 -12.97 5.38 -16.34
CA GLU A 76 -13.97 4.82 -15.42
C GLU A 76 -13.30 4.25 -14.16
N HIS A 77 -12.24 3.46 -14.33
CA HIS A 77 -11.54 2.79 -13.24
C HIS A 77 -10.30 3.53 -12.72
N ARG A 78 -10.16 4.83 -13.02
CA ARG A 78 -8.97 5.64 -12.69
C ARG A 78 -8.52 5.61 -11.23
N LYS A 79 -9.43 5.28 -10.30
CA LYS A 79 -9.13 5.18 -8.85
C LYS A 79 -8.46 3.85 -8.46
N ALA A 80 -8.54 2.83 -9.32
CA ALA A 80 -7.91 1.54 -9.09
C ALA A 80 -6.42 1.55 -9.49
N PHE A 81 -6.00 2.56 -10.26
CA PHE A 81 -4.62 2.75 -10.69
C PHE A 81 -3.92 3.77 -9.79
N GLU A 82 -2.69 3.47 -9.46
CA GLU A 82 -1.82 4.40 -8.76
C GLU A 82 -1.38 5.51 -9.71
N SER A 83 -1.28 6.74 -9.21
CA SER A 83 -0.74 7.88 -9.96
C SER A 83 0.38 8.48 -9.15
N ASP A 84 1.53 8.72 -9.78
CA ASP A 84 2.83 8.95 -9.14
C ASP A 84 2.90 10.10 -8.11
N ASN A 85 1.86 10.94 -8.02
CA ASN A 85 1.86 12.18 -7.25
C ASN A 85 0.84 12.25 -6.10
N LYS A 86 0.23 11.12 -5.70
CA LYS A 86 -0.72 11.11 -4.59
C LYS A 86 -0.19 10.27 -3.42
N PRO A 87 -0.37 10.74 -2.17
CA PRO A 87 -0.06 9.91 -1.03
C PRO A 87 -0.98 8.68 -1.05
N LEU A 88 -0.43 7.54 -0.68
CA LEU A 88 -1.18 6.31 -0.59
C LEU A 88 -2.18 6.46 0.55
N VAL A 89 -3.47 6.32 0.24
CA VAL A 89 -4.53 6.42 1.24
C VAL A 89 -4.49 5.14 2.10
N PRO A 90 -4.57 5.25 3.45
CA PRO A 90 -4.66 4.08 4.30
C PRO A 90 -5.85 3.19 3.91
N ILE A 91 -5.62 1.88 3.86
CA ILE A 91 -6.70 0.91 3.59
C ILE A 91 -7.54 0.80 4.87
N ILE A 92 -8.73 1.41 4.85
CA ILE A 92 -9.66 1.39 5.99
C ILE A 92 -10.30 0.01 6.09
N GLY A 93 -10.30 -0.58 7.30
CA GLY A 93 -11.00 -1.83 7.60
C GLY A 93 -10.21 -3.12 7.31
N HIS A 94 -8.98 -3.01 6.82
CA HIS A 94 -8.07 -4.14 6.58
C HIS A 94 -6.76 -3.98 7.36
N GLU A 95 -6.86 -3.51 8.60
CA GLU A 95 -5.71 -3.39 9.49
C GLU A 95 -5.18 -4.79 9.84
N VAL A 96 -3.86 -4.95 9.80
CA VAL A 96 -3.19 -6.21 10.13
C VAL A 96 -2.53 -6.08 11.49
N GLU A 97 -3.01 -6.86 12.45
CA GLU A 97 -2.37 -6.96 13.76
C GLU A 97 -1.22 -7.97 13.72
N ILE A 98 -0.01 -7.51 14.09
CA ILE A 98 1.16 -8.38 14.20
C ILE A 98 1.26 -8.86 15.64
N MET A 99 0.90 -10.12 15.88
CA MET A 99 1.02 -10.73 17.20
C MET A 99 2.46 -11.16 17.49
N LEU A 100 2.97 -10.75 18.65
CA LEU A 100 4.25 -11.22 19.17
C LEU A 100 4.05 -12.39 20.14
N ASN A 101 4.97 -13.35 20.13
CA ASN A 101 4.97 -14.50 21.05
C ASN A 101 5.67 -14.21 22.41
N ILE A 102 5.97 -12.94 22.65
CA ILE A 102 6.69 -12.44 23.83
C ILE A 102 5.91 -11.29 24.46
N VAL A 103 6.10 -11.11 25.76
CA VAL A 103 5.51 -10.01 26.53
C VAL A 103 6.57 -9.01 26.94
N ARG A 104 6.14 -7.80 27.34
CA ARG A 104 7.06 -6.77 27.84
C ARG A 104 7.67 -7.20 29.19
N PRO A 105 8.92 -6.81 29.49
CA PRO A 105 9.82 -6.01 28.65
C PRO A 105 10.39 -6.81 27.47
N TYR A 106 10.47 -6.18 26.30
CA TYR A 106 10.99 -6.84 25.10
C TYR A 106 12.50 -7.13 25.22
N PRO A 107 12.97 -8.25 24.63
CA PRO A 107 14.37 -8.64 24.74
C PRO A 107 15.27 -7.61 24.03
N PRO A 108 16.52 -7.41 24.50
CA PRO A 108 17.47 -6.47 23.86
C PRO A 108 17.71 -6.74 22.38
N LEU A 109 17.54 -7.99 21.93
CA LEU A 109 17.59 -8.36 20.52
C LEU A 109 16.62 -7.55 19.65
N LEU A 110 15.53 -7.05 20.25
CA LEU A 110 14.56 -6.20 19.58
C LEU A 110 14.93 -4.72 19.49
N ARG A 111 15.90 -4.27 20.31
CA ARG A 111 16.45 -2.90 20.36
C ARG A 111 17.86 -2.88 19.77
N ARG A 112 17.95 -2.88 18.43
CA ARG A 112 19.25 -2.86 17.75
C ARG A 112 19.67 -1.44 17.36
N PRO A 113 20.96 -1.10 17.48
CA PRO A 113 21.49 0.16 16.97
C PRO A 113 21.50 0.17 15.44
N GLU A 114 21.58 1.36 14.86
CA GLU A 114 21.74 1.58 13.42
C GLU A 114 23.07 0.98 12.94
N TYR A 115 23.09 0.41 11.74
CA TYR A 115 24.33 -0.03 11.13
C TYR A 115 25.12 1.18 10.61
N PRO A 116 26.46 1.20 10.75
CA PRO A 116 27.28 2.21 10.11
C PRO A 116 27.05 2.24 8.60
N ALA A 117 26.78 3.42 8.05
CA ALA A 117 26.49 3.61 6.63
C ALA A 117 27.53 4.54 5.99
N SER A 118 27.98 4.19 4.78
CA SER A 118 28.85 5.06 3.98
C SER A 118 28.11 6.33 3.55
N PRO A 119 28.82 7.43 3.21
CA PRO A 119 28.17 8.67 2.76
C PRO A 119 27.15 8.45 1.64
N LYS A 120 27.54 7.70 0.60
CA LYS A 120 26.65 7.28 -0.50
C LYS A 120 25.40 6.54 -0.02
N SER A 121 25.54 5.67 0.98
CA SER A 121 24.40 4.92 1.53
C SER A 121 23.48 5.81 2.35
N ARG A 122 24.04 6.80 3.06
CA ARG A 122 23.25 7.77 3.84
C ARG A 122 22.40 8.64 2.92
N GLU A 123 23.00 9.18 1.86
CA GLU A 123 22.27 9.97 0.84
C GLU A 123 21.13 9.16 0.22
N ALA A 124 21.40 7.90 -0.15
CA ALA A 124 20.38 6.99 -0.66
C ALA A 124 19.27 6.72 0.36
N LEU A 125 19.61 6.53 1.65
CA LEU A 125 18.60 6.36 2.71
C LEU A 125 17.74 7.61 2.87
N GLU A 126 18.32 8.80 2.85
CA GLU A 126 17.60 10.07 3.00
C GLU A 126 16.59 10.28 1.86
N ILE A 127 16.98 9.96 0.62
CA ILE A 127 16.08 10.00 -0.54
C ILE A 127 14.90 9.04 -0.34
N ASN A 128 15.18 7.75 -0.07
CA ASN A 128 14.13 6.75 0.12
C ASN A 128 13.20 7.08 1.31
N ILE A 129 13.74 7.58 2.42
CA ILE A 129 12.96 7.97 3.59
C ILE A 129 12.04 9.16 3.25
N LYS A 130 12.55 10.15 2.51
CA LYS A 130 11.76 11.29 2.07
C LYS A 130 10.61 10.86 1.18
N GLU A 131 10.86 10.02 0.18
CA GLU A 131 9.82 9.48 -0.70
C GLU A 131 8.72 8.76 0.09
N LEU A 132 9.09 7.91 1.07
CA LEU A 132 8.11 7.21 1.90
C LEU A 132 7.32 8.15 2.83
N LEU A 133 7.92 9.25 3.29
CA LEU A 133 7.24 10.29 4.05
C LEU A 133 6.24 11.06 3.17
N ASP A 134 6.67 11.43 1.96
CA ASP A 134 5.85 12.17 0.98
C ASP A 134 4.65 11.31 0.53
N LEU A 135 4.83 9.99 0.41
CA LEU A 135 3.75 9.03 0.14
C LEU A 135 2.86 8.74 1.36
N GLY A 136 3.23 9.19 2.56
CA GLY A 136 2.49 8.92 3.80
C GLY A 136 2.59 7.47 4.32
N LEU A 137 3.58 6.70 3.85
CA LEU A 137 3.77 5.30 4.22
C LEU A 137 4.48 5.12 5.58
N ILE A 138 5.31 6.08 5.97
CA ILE A 138 6.00 6.09 7.26
C ILE A 138 5.80 7.44 7.95
N GLY A 139 5.87 7.44 9.29
CA GLY A 139 5.73 8.64 10.11
C GLY A 139 6.90 8.81 11.07
N LYS A 140 7.12 10.05 11.53
CA LYS A 140 8.03 10.32 12.64
C LYS A 140 7.35 9.93 13.94
N VAL A 141 8.07 9.24 14.81
CA VAL A 141 7.63 8.97 16.18
C VAL A 141 7.67 10.25 17.02
N GLY A 142 6.66 10.46 17.85
CA GLY A 142 6.57 11.64 18.71
C GLY A 142 7.68 11.66 19.76
N HIS A 143 8.17 12.85 20.13
CA HIS A 143 9.23 13.00 21.14
C HIS A 143 8.91 12.38 22.51
N ASN A 144 7.62 12.21 22.82
CA ASN A 144 7.13 11.66 24.09
C ASN A 144 6.83 10.16 24.01
N GLU A 145 7.11 9.51 22.88
CA GLU A 145 6.80 8.09 22.66
C GLU A 145 8.07 7.25 22.83
N GLU A 146 8.03 6.30 23.76
CA GLU A 146 9.13 5.36 23.95
C GLU A 146 9.08 4.30 22.84
N VAL A 147 10.14 4.27 22.02
CA VAL A 147 10.32 3.25 20.99
C VAL A 147 10.99 2.02 21.60
N GLU A 148 10.19 1.00 21.89
CA GLU A 148 10.71 -0.20 22.53
C GLU A 148 11.34 -1.21 21.55
N ILE A 149 11.08 -1.08 20.25
CA ILE A 149 11.58 -1.96 19.19
C ILE A 149 12.24 -1.10 18.12
N THR A 150 13.53 -1.33 17.85
CA THR A 150 14.28 -0.65 16.81
C THR A 150 14.94 -1.65 15.88
N LYS A 151 14.78 -1.46 14.57
CA LYS A 151 15.38 -2.32 13.54
C LYS A 151 16.27 -1.50 12.63
N PRO A 152 17.55 -1.87 12.48
CA PRO A 152 18.43 -1.19 11.58
C PRO A 152 18.02 -1.43 10.14
N VAL A 153 18.48 -0.53 9.30
CA VAL A 153 18.19 -0.51 7.87
C VAL A 153 19.52 -0.59 7.11
N ILE A 154 19.49 -1.25 5.96
CA ILE A 154 20.59 -1.34 5.01
C ILE A 154 20.12 -0.86 3.63
N VAL A 155 21.06 -0.46 2.78
CA VAL A 155 20.79 -0.13 1.38
C VAL A 155 21.25 -1.28 0.49
N ALA A 156 20.35 -1.80 -0.32
CA ALA A 156 20.66 -2.74 -1.39
C ALA A 156 20.66 -2.01 -2.74
N TRP A 157 21.66 -2.30 -3.58
CA TRP A 157 21.80 -1.70 -4.90
C TRP A 157 21.48 -2.71 -5.99
N HIS A 158 20.72 -2.29 -7.00
CA HIS A 158 20.40 -3.12 -8.16
C HIS A 158 20.10 -2.23 -9.38
N ASN A 159 20.72 -2.53 -10.52
CA ASN A 159 20.58 -1.75 -11.76
C ASN A 159 20.76 -0.23 -11.53
N GLY A 160 21.75 0.15 -10.71
CA GLY A 160 22.03 1.55 -10.38
C GLY A 160 21.04 2.21 -9.42
N LYS A 161 19.92 1.56 -9.07
CA LYS A 161 18.91 2.06 -8.14
C LYS A 161 19.16 1.54 -6.73
N SER A 162 18.92 2.39 -5.73
CA SER A 162 19.03 2.06 -4.32
C SER A 162 17.68 1.57 -3.77
N ARG A 163 17.71 0.68 -2.78
CA ARG A 163 16.52 0.22 -2.05
C ARG A 163 16.80 0.18 -0.56
N MET A 164 15.91 0.78 0.21
CA MET A 164 15.91 0.70 1.67
C MET A 164 15.39 -0.67 2.13
N VAL A 165 16.18 -1.42 2.91
CA VAL A 165 15.81 -2.75 3.41
C VAL A 165 15.97 -2.80 4.93
N ARG A 166 14.91 -3.14 5.65
CA ARG A 166 14.93 -3.25 7.12
C ARG A 166 15.27 -4.67 7.56
N ASP A 167 16.16 -4.83 8.54
CA ASP A 167 16.54 -6.14 9.09
C ASP A 167 15.49 -6.62 10.11
N PHE A 168 14.48 -7.34 9.61
CA PHE A 168 13.41 -7.90 10.43
C PHE A 168 13.71 -9.26 11.06
N ARG A 169 14.90 -9.85 10.86
CA ARG A 169 15.16 -11.24 11.30
C ARG A 169 14.89 -11.46 12.79
N ALA A 170 15.32 -10.52 13.62
CA ALA A 170 15.06 -10.55 15.06
C ALA A 170 13.60 -10.33 15.43
N LEU A 171 12.84 -9.57 14.63
CA LEU A 171 11.40 -9.41 14.85
C LEU A 171 10.69 -10.72 14.51
N ASN A 172 11.01 -11.30 13.36
CA ASN A 172 10.37 -12.51 12.84
C ASN A 172 10.50 -13.71 13.79
N THR A 173 11.60 -13.83 14.55
CA THR A 173 11.74 -14.89 15.57
C THR A 173 10.76 -14.74 16.74
N CYS A 174 10.25 -13.52 16.95
CA CYS A 174 9.33 -13.16 18.02
C CYS A 174 7.90 -12.93 17.52
N THR A 175 7.62 -13.18 16.24
CA THR A 175 6.30 -12.97 15.62
C THR A 175 5.59 -14.31 15.46
N VAL A 176 4.30 -14.34 15.80
CA VAL A 176 3.45 -15.52 15.54
C VAL A 176 3.17 -15.60 14.04
N PRO A 177 3.51 -16.71 13.35
CA PRO A 177 3.29 -16.81 11.91
C PRO A 177 1.80 -16.88 11.58
N GLY A 178 1.30 -15.90 10.82
CA GLY A 178 -0.03 -15.94 10.22
C GLY A 178 -0.07 -16.99 9.12
N ARG A 179 -0.96 -17.99 9.24
CA ARG A 179 -1.19 -18.98 8.18
C ARG A 179 -2.31 -18.50 7.27
N TYR A 180 -1.95 -17.82 6.19
CA TYR A 180 -2.86 -17.55 5.08
C TYR A 180 -2.61 -18.60 3.99
N PRO A 181 -3.64 -19.36 3.54
CA PRO A 181 -3.43 -20.40 2.55
C PRO A 181 -3.19 -19.76 1.17
N ILE A 182 -1.92 -19.65 0.80
CA ILE A 182 -1.51 -19.23 -0.54
C ILE A 182 -1.42 -20.48 -1.42
N PRO A 183 -2.19 -20.58 -2.51
CA PRO A 183 -2.14 -21.73 -3.40
C PRO A 183 -0.77 -21.82 -4.07
N LYS A 184 -0.22 -23.03 -4.17
CA LYS A 184 1.02 -23.27 -4.92
C LYS A 184 0.69 -23.35 -6.40
N ILE A 185 1.29 -22.48 -7.20
CA ILE A 185 1.23 -22.57 -8.65
C ILE A 185 2.21 -23.66 -9.07
N GLN A 186 1.71 -24.75 -9.63
CA GLN A 186 2.54 -25.76 -10.27
C GLN A 186 2.63 -25.46 -11.78
N ILE A 187 3.75 -25.82 -12.40
CA ILE A 187 3.92 -25.69 -13.85
C ILE A 187 4.03 -27.10 -14.41
N ASP A 188 3.20 -27.44 -15.39
CA ASP A 188 3.26 -28.73 -16.07
C ASP A 188 4.50 -28.83 -16.98
N SER A 189 4.76 -30.04 -17.49
CA SER A 189 5.87 -30.29 -18.43
C SER A 189 5.75 -29.55 -19.77
N LYS A 190 4.61 -28.91 -20.03
CA LYS A 190 4.32 -28.11 -21.23
C LYS A 190 4.38 -26.60 -20.96
N GLY A 191 4.70 -26.18 -19.72
CA GLY A 191 4.79 -24.77 -19.33
C GLY A 191 3.47 -24.13 -18.89
N ASN A 192 2.38 -24.89 -18.78
CA ASN A 192 1.08 -24.38 -18.32
C ASN A 192 1.01 -24.34 -16.79
N LYS A 193 0.44 -23.26 -16.24
CA LYS A 193 0.20 -23.11 -14.80
C LYS A 193 -1.00 -23.98 -14.40
N ILE A 194 -0.78 -24.96 -13.53
CA ILE A 194 -1.82 -25.75 -12.86
C ILE A 194 -2.03 -25.14 -11.47
N LEU A 195 -3.26 -24.74 -11.17
CA LEU A 195 -3.69 -24.43 -9.81
C LEU A 195 -4.23 -25.72 -9.19
N GLU A 196 -3.64 -26.18 -8.09
CA GLU A 196 -4.30 -27.18 -7.25
C GLU A 196 -5.51 -26.51 -6.56
N ASP A 197 -6.71 -27.01 -6.83
CA ASP A 197 -7.94 -26.54 -6.18
C ASP A 197 -7.92 -26.87 -4.68
N TYR A 198 -7.61 -25.88 -3.84
CA TYR A 198 -7.80 -25.97 -2.38
C TYR A 198 -9.22 -25.54 -1.96
N CYS A 199 -10.21 -25.68 -2.86
CA CYS A 199 -11.61 -25.32 -2.60
C CYS A 199 -12.31 -26.16 -1.51
N SER A 200 -11.67 -27.19 -0.95
CA SER A 200 -12.27 -28.07 0.07
C SER A 200 -11.98 -27.67 1.52
N LEU A 201 -11.25 -26.59 1.79
CA LEU A 201 -10.91 -26.16 3.17
C LEU A 201 -11.65 -24.89 3.65
N TRP A 202 -12.51 -24.30 2.82
CA TRP A 202 -13.33 -23.15 3.17
C TRP A 202 -14.82 -23.54 3.21
N SER A 203 -15.17 -24.40 4.15
CA SER A 203 -16.54 -24.51 4.66
C SER A 203 -16.48 -24.19 6.15
N ILE A 204 -16.79 -22.94 6.49
CA ILE A 204 -17.21 -22.52 7.83
C ILE A 204 -18.73 -22.45 7.79
#